data_AF-A0A7X7DYG3-F1
#
_entry.id   AF-A0A7X7DYG3-F1
#
_cell.length_a   1.000
_cell.length_b   1.000
_cell.length_c   1.000
_cell.angle_alpha   90.00
_cell.angle_beta   90.00
_cell.angle_gamma   90.00
#
_symmetry.space_group_name_H-M   'P 1'
#
loop_
_entity.id
_entity.type
_entity.pdbx_description
1 polymer ?
#
loop_
_entity_poly.entity_id
_entity_poly.type
_entity_poly.pdbx_seq_one_letter_code
_entity_poly.pdbx_strand_id
1 'polypeptide(L)'
;MSSDAASFFLDKISITDSFAVGAEKIASFLLKFEERWDVVDVLEPVFSDECDRKIQEYIIFCLLDIRRADIATLQEAIRYKRLRQLFARQHNKIYPLCENEMLLLNEIRNQTRVGSLQLLEIAAKICSTWMGALLETNDLEEKSRLQFAALLKGESVALKERSNYLSDHVDSYNMKAIARLMPLLTMCDEYAKSLEDLGTMILQRKIIGAPVLTVQQLMRKESFEKLLKNMTKSSVLQPVVTVVNLQRAKLSPVQNLLAATTLCRWTLDSSAVPLQWIKLALDLLTQEEFSIDVGEKIGLIKPFLHNTGVEINGTVLKIDFRKNILSPLIGTDMLTRNPAAEKEISVVDLVMRNMGNDVLLARLLDNPKVFNKPGLIERIVTMSRSMVILHKIASTRELYTGQANTGVPLALLKNPTAIPMTLLRMFINPTYVSLPAMKELLRNPYGIRNEVQYEVKSFVERKR
;
A
#
# COMPACT_ATOMS: atom_id res chain seq x y z
N MET A 1 22.44 13.06 22.38
CA MET A 1 21.08 12.59 22.73
C MET A 1 20.10 12.71 21.57
N SER A 2 20.22 13.70 20.67
CA SER A 2 19.36 13.84 19.47
C SER A 2 19.52 12.72 18.42
N SER A 3 20.74 12.17 18.24
CA SER A 3 20.98 11.09 17.24
C SER A 3 20.23 9.80 17.55
N ASP A 4 20.00 9.47 18.83
CA ASP A 4 19.35 8.23 19.24
C ASP A 4 17.84 8.25 18.95
N ALA A 5 17.20 9.42 19.08
CA ALA A 5 15.76 9.57 18.85
C ALA A 5 15.42 9.45 17.36
N ALA A 6 16.17 10.14 16.50
CA ALA A 6 16.01 10.06 15.05
C ALA A 6 16.35 8.65 14.50
N SER A 7 17.43 8.03 14.99
CA SER A 7 17.76 6.64 14.61
C SER A 7 16.65 5.67 15.01
N PHE A 8 16.14 5.79 16.23
CA PHE A 8 15.06 4.91 16.70
C PHE A 8 13.74 5.14 15.94
N PHE A 9 13.47 6.37 15.50
CA PHE A 9 12.34 6.67 14.62
C PHE A 9 12.52 6.02 13.24
N LEU A 10 13.69 6.20 12.62
CA LEU A 10 14.01 5.63 11.31
C LEU A 10 13.94 4.10 11.31
N ASP A 11 14.33 3.44 12.40
CA ASP A 11 14.21 1.98 12.57
C ASP A 11 12.75 1.47 12.53
N LYS A 12 11.76 2.36 12.75
CA LYS A 12 10.33 2.01 12.67
C LYS A 12 9.72 2.24 11.29
N ILE A 13 10.39 3.01 10.45
CA ILE A 13 9.91 3.40 9.13
C ILE A 13 10.51 2.50 8.06
N SER A 14 9.68 2.01 7.15
CA SER A 14 10.14 1.27 5.97
C SER A 14 9.60 1.91 4.72
N ILE A 15 10.49 2.30 3.81
CA ILE A 15 10.13 2.82 2.47
C ILE A 15 9.37 1.80 1.59
N THR A 16 9.23 0.56 2.05
CA THR A 16 8.45 -0.48 1.38
C THR A 16 6.98 -0.49 1.81
N ASP A 17 6.63 0.18 2.91
CA ASP A 17 5.26 0.24 3.39
C ASP A 17 4.45 1.26 2.57
N SER A 18 3.13 1.06 2.44
CA SER A 18 2.27 2.08 1.84
C SER A 18 2.31 3.39 2.63
N PHE A 19 1.98 4.52 1.98
CA PHE A 19 2.01 5.82 2.65
C PHE A 19 1.04 5.89 3.84
N ALA A 20 -0.11 5.22 3.75
CA ALA A 20 -1.07 5.12 4.86
C ALA A 20 -0.50 4.37 6.07
N VAL A 21 0.18 3.24 5.85
CA VAL A 21 0.84 2.49 6.94
C VAL A 21 2.00 3.30 7.52
N GLY A 22 2.78 3.97 6.68
CA GLY A 22 3.82 4.90 7.12
C GLY A 22 3.25 6.04 7.96
N ALA A 23 2.13 6.66 7.54
CA ALA A 23 1.44 7.71 8.28
C ALA A 23 0.94 7.20 9.65
N GLU A 24 0.42 5.99 9.72
CA GLU A 24 0.02 5.35 10.98
C GLU A 24 1.19 5.14 11.93
N LYS A 25 2.33 4.67 11.41
CA LYS A 25 3.55 4.49 12.19
C LYS A 25 4.10 5.81 12.70
N ILE A 26 4.13 6.85 11.85
CA ILE A 26 4.57 8.20 12.23
C ILE A 26 3.65 8.76 13.32
N ALA A 27 2.34 8.76 13.12
CA ALA A 27 1.38 9.28 14.09
C ALA A 27 1.47 8.53 15.43
N SER A 28 1.54 7.19 15.40
CA SER A 28 1.65 6.36 16.60
C SER A 28 2.96 6.60 17.35
N PHE A 29 4.06 6.79 16.63
CA PHE A 29 5.36 7.10 17.21
C PHE A 29 5.34 8.45 17.92
N LEU A 30 4.88 9.49 17.22
CA LEU A 30 4.86 10.86 17.75
C LEU A 30 3.96 10.96 18.98
N LEU A 31 2.79 10.30 18.99
CA LEU A 31 1.92 10.25 20.16
C LEU A 31 2.53 9.48 21.33
N LYS A 32 3.14 8.32 21.05
CA LYS A 32 3.66 7.43 22.10
C LYS A 32 4.88 8.00 22.81
N PHE A 33 5.69 8.78 22.11
CA PHE A 33 6.96 9.29 22.61
C PHE A 33 6.98 10.81 22.78
N GLU A 34 5.83 11.49 22.71
CA GLU A 34 5.71 12.95 22.86
C GLU A 34 6.28 13.46 24.19
N GLU A 35 6.14 12.68 25.27
CA GLU A 35 6.68 13.02 26.60
C GLU A 35 8.18 12.73 26.74
N ARG A 36 8.74 11.90 25.84
CA ARG A 36 10.12 11.41 25.93
C ARG A 36 11.09 12.21 25.06
N TRP A 37 10.66 12.64 23.87
CA TRP A 37 11.50 13.32 22.89
C TRP A 37 10.78 14.54 22.32
N ASP A 38 11.51 15.64 22.12
CA ASP A 38 10.98 16.76 21.33
C ASP A 38 10.86 16.32 19.86
N VAL A 39 9.78 16.75 19.21
CA VAL A 39 9.53 16.53 17.79
C VAL A 39 10.68 17.08 16.94
N VAL A 40 11.25 18.21 17.34
CA VAL A 40 12.38 18.82 16.63
C VAL A 40 13.59 17.88 16.64
N ASP A 41 13.92 17.31 17.80
CA ASP A 41 15.04 16.36 17.95
C ASP A 41 14.86 15.08 17.12
N VAL A 42 13.61 14.68 16.86
CA VAL A 42 13.28 13.49 16.06
C VAL A 42 13.32 13.80 14.57
N LEU A 43 12.67 14.88 14.13
CA LEU A 43 12.41 15.14 12.71
C LEU A 43 13.50 15.99 12.03
N GLU A 44 14.14 16.92 12.75
CA GLU A 44 15.16 17.78 12.12
C GLU A 44 16.32 16.98 11.51
N PRO A 45 16.88 15.93 12.18
CA PRO A 45 17.92 15.09 11.58
C PRO A 45 17.45 14.35 10.33
N VAL A 46 16.17 13.98 10.25
CA VAL A 46 15.58 13.30 9.08
C VAL A 46 15.59 14.22 7.86
N PHE A 47 15.36 15.52 8.05
CA PHE A 47 15.32 16.52 6.97
C PHE A 47 16.67 17.23 6.76
N SER A 48 17.74 16.76 7.40
CA SER A 48 19.10 17.24 7.17
C SER A 48 19.70 16.67 5.87
N ASP A 49 20.73 17.32 5.33
CA ASP A 49 21.41 16.87 4.11
C ASP A 49 22.11 15.50 4.25
N GLU A 50 22.32 15.02 5.49
CA GLU A 50 22.95 13.72 5.78
C GLU A 50 21.98 12.54 5.63
N CYS A 51 20.67 12.78 5.67
CA CYS A 51 19.68 11.72 5.55
C CYS A 51 19.42 11.35 4.08
N ASP A 52 19.12 10.07 3.82
CA ASP A 52 18.83 9.59 2.48
C ASP A 52 17.59 10.29 1.89
N ARG A 53 17.75 10.85 0.68
CA ARG A 53 16.69 11.62 0.00
C ARG A 53 15.41 10.79 -0.24
N LYS A 54 15.51 9.47 -0.44
CA LYS A 54 14.33 8.61 -0.60
C LYS A 54 13.57 8.46 0.71
N ILE A 55 14.29 8.37 1.84
CA ILE A 55 13.68 8.32 3.17
C ILE A 55 12.96 9.65 3.44
N GLN A 56 13.60 10.78 3.15
CA GLN A 56 12.97 12.10 3.25
C GLN A 56 11.69 12.18 2.43
N GLU A 57 11.77 11.82 1.15
CA GLU A 57 10.65 11.83 0.23
C GLU A 57 9.48 10.97 0.73
N TYR A 58 9.79 9.74 1.15
CA TYR A 58 8.80 8.81 1.71
C TYR A 58 8.08 9.41 2.92
N ILE A 59 8.85 9.95 3.88
CA ILE A 59 8.28 10.53 5.10
C ILE A 59 7.42 11.75 4.79
N ILE A 60 7.81 12.60 3.83
CA ILE A 60 6.98 13.72 3.38
C ILE A 60 5.66 13.20 2.83
N PHE A 61 5.68 12.23 1.91
CA PHE A 61 4.44 11.67 1.37
C PHE A 61 3.55 10.99 2.42
N CYS A 62 4.12 10.37 3.45
CA CYS A 62 3.35 9.89 4.61
C CYS A 62 2.69 11.03 5.40
N LEU A 63 3.39 12.15 5.62
CA LEU A 63 2.82 13.34 6.29
C LEU A 63 1.73 14.01 5.45
N LEU A 64 1.84 13.92 4.12
CA LEU A 64 0.89 14.45 3.15
C LEU A 64 -0.18 13.45 2.72
N ASP A 65 -0.12 12.23 3.26
CA ASP A 65 -1.09 11.18 2.95
C ASP A 65 -2.48 11.65 3.32
N ILE A 66 -3.39 11.50 2.37
CA ILE A 66 -4.80 11.79 2.54
C ILE A 66 -5.50 10.45 2.49
N ARG A 67 -6.06 10.03 3.61
CA ARG A 67 -7.18 9.10 3.59
C ARG A 67 -8.28 9.78 2.78
N ARG A 68 -8.49 9.27 1.57
CA ARG A 68 -9.29 9.94 0.53
C ARG A 68 -10.61 10.39 1.14
N ALA A 69 -11.05 11.58 0.70
CA ALA A 69 -12.38 12.09 0.96
C ALA A 69 -13.37 10.94 0.79
N ASP A 70 -14.10 10.61 1.86
CA ASP A 70 -15.15 9.64 1.76
C ASP A 70 -16.09 10.04 0.60
N ILE A 71 -16.31 11.34 0.42
CA ILE A 71 -17.13 11.97 -0.61
C ILE A 71 -16.60 11.80 -2.04
N ALA A 72 -15.36 12.19 -2.35
CA ALA A 72 -14.83 12.09 -3.72
C ALA A 72 -14.62 10.63 -4.14
N THR A 73 -14.22 9.79 -3.18
CA THR A 73 -14.12 8.34 -3.37
C THR A 73 -15.50 7.77 -3.65
N LEU A 74 -16.52 8.18 -2.90
CA LEU A 74 -17.91 7.78 -3.13
C LEU A 74 -18.41 8.23 -4.52
N GLN A 75 -18.13 9.47 -4.93
CA GLN A 75 -18.49 10.01 -6.26
C GLN A 75 -17.88 9.22 -7.41
N GLU A 76 -16.64 8.76 -7.29
CA GLU A 76 -16.04 7.88 -8.29
C GLU A 76 -16.58 6.45 -8.17
N ALA A 77 -16.76 5.94 -6.95
CA ALA A 77 -17.23 4.58 -6.68
C ALA A 77 -18.63 4.30 -7.22
N ILE A 78 -19.56 5.25 -7.09
CA ILE A 78 -20.95 5.11 -7.58
C ILE A 78 -21.05 4.96 -9.11
N ARG A 79 -19.97 5.25 -9.84
CA ARG A 79 -19.88 4.95 -11.28
C ARG A 79 -19.78 3.44 -11.52
N TYR A 80 -19.42 2.65 -10.52
CA TYR A 80 -19.33 1.19 -10.53
C TYR A 80 -18.56 0.67 -11.74
N LYS A 81 -17.42 1.27 -12.04
CA LYS A 81 -16.66 1.03 -13.27
C LYS A 81 -16.25 -0.44 -13.38
N ARG A 82 -15.84 -1.08 -12.28
CA ARG A 82 -15.40 -2.49 -12.26
C ARG A 82 -16.58 -3.44 -12.30
N LEU A 83 -17.65 -3.17 -11.55
CA LEU A 83 -18.86 -3.96 -11.67
C LEU A 83 -19.46 -3.89 -13.08
N ARG A 84 -19.50 -2.71 -13.72
CA ARG A 84 -19.95 -2.58 -15.12
C ARG A 84 -19.14 -3.48 -16.05
N GLN A 85 -17.82 -3.51 -15.89
CA GLN A 85 -16.94 -4.38 -16.68
C GLN A 85 -17.25 -5.87 -16.44
N LEU A 86 -17.50 -6.28 -15.19
CA LEU A 86 -17.88 -7.65 -14.85
C LEU A 86 -19.25 -8.06 -15.43
N PHE A 87 -20.28 -7.23 -15.24
CA PHE A 87 -21.61 -7.49 -15.81
C PHE A 87 -21.58 -7.51 -17.34
N ALA A 88 -20.81 -6.63 -17.99
CA ALA A 88 -20.63 -6.65 -19.43
C ALA A 88 -19.93 -7.92 -19.93
N ARG A 89 -18.88 -8.39 -19.23
CA ARG A 89 -18.21 -9.67 -19.53
C ARG A 89 -19.16 -10.85 -19.40
N GLN A 90 -19.95 -10.88 -18.32
CA GLN A 90 -20.96 -11.93 -18.11
C GLN A 90 -21.99 -11.96 -19.25
N HIS A 91 -22.49 -10.77 -19.65
CA HIS A 91 -23.51 -10.65 -20.68
C HIS A 91 -23.00 -11.07 -22.06
N ASN A 92 -21.81 -10.60 -22.44
CA ASN A 92 -21.26 -10.84 -23.77
C ASN A 92 -20.66 -12.24 -23.93
N LYS A 93 -20.42 -12.98 -22.83
CA LYS A 93 -19.80 -14.33 -22.82
C LYS A 93 -18.43 -14.40 -23.54
N ILE A 94 -17.77 -13.28 -23.78
CA ILE A 94 -16.49 -13.20 -24.51
C ILE A 94 -15.35 -13.76 -23.68
N TYR A 95 -15.39 -13.55 -22.36
CA TYR A 95 -14.41 -14.09 -21.41
C TYR A 95 -15.15 -14.70 -20.22
N PRO A 96 -14.89 -15.98 -19.87
CA PRO A 96 -15.50 -16.59 -18.70
C PRO A 96 -15.09 -15.83 -17.44
N LEU A 97 -16.02 -15.77 -16.50
CA LEU A 97 -15.76 -15.24 -15.16
C LEU A 97 -15.11 -16.33 -14.31
N CYS A 98 -14.18 -15.97 -13.44
CA CYS A 98 -13.66 -16.92 -12.46
C CYS A 98 -14.70 -17.23 -11.37
N GLU A 99 -14.43 -18.23 -10.54
CA GLU A 99 -15.34 -18.64 -9.45
C GLU A 99 -15.62 -17.47 -8.48
N ASN A 100 -14.60 -16.72 -8.09
CA ASN A 100 -14.74 -15.55 -7.22
C ASN A 100 -15.60 -14.45 -7.86
N GLU A 101 -15.38 -14.15 -9.15
CA GLU A 101 -16.19 -13.18 -9.90
C GLU A 101 -17.67 -13.63 -9.97
N MET A 102 -17.93 -14.93 -10.13
CA MET A 102 -19.28 -15.47 -10.14
C MET A 102 -19.94 -15.41 -8.75
N LEU A 103 -19.21 -15.75 -7.69
CA LEU A 103 -19.67 -15.62 -6.30
C LEU A 103 -20.02 -14.17 -5.97
N LEU A 104 -19.17 -13.23 -6.37
CA LEU A 104 -19.40 -11.79 -6.21
C LEU A 104 -20.70 -11.35 -6.88
N LEU A 105 -20.93 -11.73 -8.14
CA LEU A 105 -22.17 -11.36 -8.85
C LEU A 105 -23.41 -11.96 -8.19
N ASN A 106 -23.31 -13.18 -7.66
CA ASN A 106 -24.41 -13.80 -6.91
C ASN A 106 -24.67 -13.08 -5.58
N GLU A 107 -23.63 -12.69 -4.84
CA GLU A 107 -23.77 -11.92 -3.60
C GLU A 107 -24.46 -10.57 -3.86
N ILE A 108 -24.03 -9.85 -4.90
CA ILE A 108 -24.64 -8.57 -5.31
C ILE A 108 -26.11 -8.76 -5.68
N ARG A 109 -26.44 -9.78 -6.47
CA ARG A 109 -27.83 -10.11 -6.84
C ARG A 109 -28.71 -10.32 -5.63
N ASN A 110 -28.22 -11.10 -4.66
CA ASN A 110 -28.96 -11.44 -3.46
C ASN A 110 -29.18 -10.23 -2.54
N GLN A 111 -28.17 -9.38 -2.38
CA GLN A 111 -28.23 -8.24 -1.45
C GLN A 111 -28.91 -7.00 -2.05
N THR A 112 -28.86 -6.81 -3.38
CA THR A 112 -29.25 -5.55 -4.03
C THR A 112 -30.34 -5.70 -5.10
N ARG A 113 -30.66 -6.94 -5.50
CA ARG A 113 -31.50 -7.27 -6.67
C ARG A 113 -30.95 -6.79 -8.02
N VAL A 114 -29.71 -6.31 -8.08
CA VAL A 114 -29.04 -5.93 -9.33
C VAL A 114 -28.54 -7.18 -10.05
N GLY A 115 -29.26 -7.58 -11.10
CA GLY A 115 -28.96 -8.80 -11.87
C GLY A 115 -28.38 -8.58 -13.27
N SER A 116 -28.40 -7.35 -13.78
CA SER A 116 -27.99 -7.02 -15.15
C SER A 116 -27.26 -5.68 -15.21
N LEU A 117 -26.56 -5.43 -16.33
CA LEU A 117 -25.88 -4.15 -16.57
C LEU A 117 -26.86 -2.96 -16.52
N GLN A 118 -28.05 -3.11 -17.10
CA GLN A 118 -29.10 -2.08 -17.08
C GLN A 118 -29.55 -1.76 -15.65
N LEU A 119 -29.75 -2.79 -14.80
CA LEU A 119 -30.11 -2.58 -13.40
C LEU A 119 -28.98 -1.93 -12.61
N LEU A 120 -27.71 -2.20 -12.95
CA LEU A 120 -26.57 -1.53 -12.34
C LEU A 120 -26.50 -0.05 -12.70
N GLU A 121 -26.82 0.31 -13.94
CA GLU A 121 -26.89 1.72 -14.35
C GLU A 121 -28.00 2.49 -13.63
N ILE A 122 -29.15 1.84 -13.42
CA ILE A 122 -30.23 2.39 -12.59
C ILE A 122 -29.77 2.52 -11.13
N ALA A 123 -29.13 1.49 -10.58
CA ALA A 123 -28.61 1.50 -9.23
C ALA A 123 -27.57 2.61 -9.03
N ALA A 124 -26.71 2.89 -10.02
CA ALA A 124 -25.76 4.01 -9.98
C ALA A 124 -26.47 5.37 -9.83
N LYS A 125 -27.56 5.59 -10.57
CA LYS A 125 -28.36 6.82 -10.46
C LYS A 125 -29.03 6.95 -9.08
N ILE A 126 -29.58 5.85 -8.57
CA ILE A 126 -30.16 5.80 -7.21
C ILE A 126 -29.10 6.03 -6.13
N CYS A 127 -27.92 5.43 -6.25
CA CYS A 127 -26.83 5.64 -5.30
C CYS A 127 -26.32 7.09 -5.34
N SER A 128 -26.44 7.78 -6.47
CA SER A 128 -26.11 9.21 -6.56
C SER A 128 -27.07 10.07 -5.73
N THR A 129 -28.37 9.74 -5.70
CA THR A 129 -29.34 10.45 -4.87
C THR A 129 -29.16 10.10 -3.38
N TRP A 130 -28.89 8.84 -3.05
CA TRP A 130 -28.54 8.43 -1.69
C TRP A 130 -27.27 9.10 -1.18
N MET A 131 -26.24 9.23 -2.02
CA MET A 131 -25.05 9.99 -1.67
C MET A 131 -25.42 11.44 -1.31
N GLY A 132 -26.24 12.12 -2.13
CA GLY A 132 -26.71 13.49 -1.82
C GLY A 132 -27.41 13.57 -0.46
N ALA A 133 -28.39 12.69 -0.22
CA ALA A 133 -29.11 12.63 1.05
C ALA A 133 -28.19 12.33 2.25
N LEU A 134 -27.22 11.43 2.09
CA LEU A 134 -26.24 11.08 3.12
C LEU A 134 -25.33 12.27 3.46
N LEU A 135 -24.97 13.10 2.49
CA LEU A 135 -24.17 14.31 2.72
C LEU A 135 -24.96 15.42 3.41
N GLU A 136 -26.26 15.53 3.14
CA GLU A 136 -27.13 16.53 3.74
C GLU A 136 -27.58 16.14 5.16
N THR A 137 -27.93 14.87 5.36
CA THR A 137 -28.62 14.41 6.58
C THR A 137 -27.75 13.52 7.47
N ASN A 138 -26.55 13.12 7.01
CA ASN A 138 -25.69 12.14 7.67
C ASN A 138 -26.33 10.77 7.95
N ASP A 139 -27.47 10.45 7.33
CA ASP A 139 -28.10 9.14 7.46
C ASP A 139 -28.81 8.71 6.17
N LEU A 140 -29.12 7.42 6.10
CA LEU A 140 -29.95 6.81 5.06
C LEU A 140 -30.90 5.83 5.71
N GLU A 141 -32.06 5.62 5.10
CA GLU A 141 -32.95 4.52 5.46
C GLU A 141 -32.18 3.19 5.47
N GLU A 142 -32.48 2.31 6.43
CA GLU A 142 -31.76 1.06 6.67
C GLU A 142 -31.58 0.20 5.40
N LYS A 143 -32.64 0.06 4.61
CA LYS A 143 -32.60 -0.71 3.37
C LYS A 143 -31.69 -0.08 2.30
N SER A 144 -31.82 1.23 2.09
CA SER A 144 -30.99 2.00 1.15
C SER A 144 -29.52 1.92 1.53
N ARG A 145 -29.22 2.00 2.82
CA ARG A 145 -27.87 1.89 3.37
C ARG A 145 -27.24 0.52 3.16
N LEU A 146 -27.97 -0.56 3.47
CA LEU A 146 -27.52 -1.94 3.25
C LEU A 146 -27.19 -2.17 1.77
N GLN A 147 -28.07 -1.72 0.87
CA GLN A 147 -27.85 -1.86 -0.58
C GLN A 147 -26.67 -1.02 -1.07
N PHE A 148 -26.53 0.21 -0.57
CA PHE A 148 -25.45 1.09 -0.97
C PHE A 148 -24.09 0.53 -0.54
N ALA A 149 -23.97 0.09 0.72
CA ALA A 149 -22.76 -0.54 1.22
C ALA A 149 -22.41 -1.84 0.48
N ALA A 150 -23.43 -2.66 0.15
CA ALA A 150 -23.23 -3.89 -0.63
C ALA A 150 -22.66 -3.61 -2.03
N LEU A 151 -23.13 -2.57 -2.71
CA LEU A 151 -22.60 -2.18 -4.02
C LEU A 151 -21.17 -1.63 -3.94
N LEU A 152 -20.83 -0.85 -2.91
CA LEU A 152 -19.46 -0.36 -2.69
C LEU A 152 -18.50 -1.50 -2.36
N LYS A 153 -18.91 -2.42 -1.49
CA LYS A 153 -18.18 -3.67 -1.23
C LYS A 153 -18.02 -4.46 -2.54
N GLY A 154 -19.07 -4.51 -3.36
CA GLY A 154 -19.03 -5.16 -4.66
C GLY A 154 -17.96 -4.58 -5.59
N GLU A 155 -17.90 -3.25 -5.72
CA GLU A 155 -16.87 -2.55 -6.51
C GLU A 155 -15.47 -2.76 -5.95
N SER A 156 -15.31 -2.77 -4.61
CA SER A 156 -14.05 -3.10 -3.93
C SER A 156 -13.55 -4.50 -4.30
N VAL A 157 -14.40 -5.52 -4.15
CA VAL A 157 -14.05 -6.91 -4.46
C VAL A 157 -13.76 -7.08 -5.95
N ALA A 158 -14.55 -6.46 -6.83
CA ALA A 158 -14.29 -6.47 -8.26
C ALA A 158 -12.92 -5.88 -8.62
N LEU A 159 -12.50 -4.82 -7.93
CA LEU A 159 -11.19 -4.22 -8.10
C LEU A 159 -10.05 -5.14 -7.59
N LYS A 160 -10.24 -5.79 -6.43
CA LYS A 160 -9.30 -6.80 -5.91
C LYS A 160 -9.14 -7.98 -6.85
N GLU A 161 -10.23 -8.53 -7.38
CA GLU A 161 -10.17 -9.62 -8.37
C GLU A 161 -9.42 -9.20 -9.64
N ARG A 162 -9.56 -7.93 -10.06
CA ARG A 162 -8.76 -7.41 -11.17
C ARG A 162 -7.26 -7.30 -10.82
N SER A 163 -6.93 -6.88 -9.61
CA SER A 163 -5.55 -6.83 -9.09
C SER A 163 -4.93 -8.24 -9.05
N ASN A 164 -5.69 -9.21 -8.54
CA ASN A 164 -5.32 -10.63 -8.51
C ASN A 164 -5.10 -11.18 -9.91
N TYR A 165 -6.02 -10.91 -10.85
CA TYR A 165 -5.86 -11.33 -12.25
C TYR A 165 -4.55 -10.81 -12.86
N LEU A 166 -4.21 -9.54 -12.65
CA LEU A 166 -2.95 -8.98 -13.15
C LEU A 166 -1.73 -9.66 -12.52
N SER A 167 -1.81 -9.96 -11.22
CA SER A 167 -0.78 -10.70 -10.48
C SER A 167 -0.62 -12.15 -10.96
N ASP A 168 -1.72 -12.79 -11.35
CA ASP A 168 -1.75 -14.16 -11.89
C ASP A 168 -1.26 -14.28 -13.33
N HIS A 169 -1.23 -13.18 -14.09
CA HIS A 169 -0.91 -13.20 -15.52
C HIS A 169 0.42 -12.51 -15.86
N VAL A 170 1.08 -11.87 -14.90
CA VAL A 170 2.45 -11.36 -15.11
C VAL A 170 3.46 -12.51 -15.16
N ASP A 171 4.45 -12.46 -16.05
CA ASP A 171 5.50 -13.47 -16.06
C ASP A 171 6.37 -13.35 -14.80
N SER A 172 6.31 -14.37 -13.92
CA SER A 172 7.05 -14.40 -12.66
C SER A 172 8.57 -14.50 -12.86
N TYR A 173 9.05 -14.84 -14.07
CA TYR A 173 10.47 -14.84 -14.43
C TYR A 173 10.97 -13.48 -14.91
N ASN A 174 10.07 -12.59 -15.31
CA ASN A 174 10.36 -11.26 -15.79
C ASN A 174 10.23 -10.22 -14.66
N MET A 175 11.27 -10.13 -13.82
CA MET A 175 11.34 -9.19 -12.70
C MET A 175 11.10 -7.73 -13.11
N LYS A 176 11.48 -7.33 -14.33
CA LYS A 176 11.25 -5.98 -14.85
C LYS A 176 9.76 -5.72 -15.09
N ALA A 177 9.04 -6.69 -15.66
CA ALA A 177 7.60 -6.58 -15.87
C ALA A 177 6.85 -6.49 -14.54
N ILE A 178 7.25 -7.30 -13.56
CA ILE A 178 6.67 -7.26 -12.20
C ILE A 178 6.93 -5.90 -11.55
N ALA A 179 8.17 -5.40 -11.60
CA ALA A 179 8.53 -4.11 -11.02
C ALA A 179 7.70 -2.94 -11.59
N ARG A 180 7.41 -2.96 -12.89
CA ARG A 180 6.54 -1.97 -13.55
C ARG A 180 5.06 -2.12 -13.19
N LEU A 181 4.64 -3.33 -12.82
CA LEU A 181 3.26 -3.62 -12.44
C LEU A 181 2.97 -3.21 -10.97
N MET A 182 3.96 -3.22 -10.09
CA MET A 182 3.77 -2.94 -8.65
C MET A 182 3.01 -1.63 -8.37
N PRO A 183 3.35 -0.46 -8.97
CA PRO A 183 2.61 0.78 -8.72
C PRO A 183 1.12 0.64 -9.01
N LEU A 184 0.76 -0.09 -10.08
CA LEU A 184 -0.64 -0.32 -10.43
C LEU A 184 -1.35 -1.22 -9.42
N LEU A 185 -0.70 -2.29 -8.95
CA LEU A 185 -1.28 -3.21 -7.96
C LEU A 185 -1.55 -2.49 -6.64
N THR A 186 -0.58 -1.75 -6.13
CA THR A 186 -0.75 -1.00 -4.87
C THR A 186 -1.85 0.06 -4.98
N MET A 187 -1.94 0.77 -6.10
CA MET A 187 -3.06 1.71 -6.32
C MET A 187 -4.42 1.01 -6.33
N CYS A 188 -4.51 -0.19 -6.93
CA CYS A 188 -5.75 -0.98 -6.91
C CYS A 188 -6.10 -1.42 -5.49
N ASP A 189 -5.12 -1.91 -4.72
CA ASP A 189 -5.34 -2.44 -3.38
C ASP A 189 -5.72 -1.33 -2.39
N GLU A 190 -5.04 -0.17 -2.42
CA GLU A 190 -5.36 1.01 -1.62
C GLU A 190 -6.78 1.53 -1.93
N TYR A 191 -7.14 1.60 -3.21
CA TYR A 191 -8.46 2.05 -3.61
C TYR A 191 -9.53 1.04 -3.20
N ALA A 192 -9.30 -0.26 -3.38
CA ALA A 192 -10.24 -1.29 -2.94
C ALA A 192 -10.45 -1.25 -1.42
N LYS A 193 -9.38 -1.07 -0.65
CA LYS A 193 -9.47 -0.94 0.81
C LYS A 193 -10.29 0.29 1.21
N SER A 194 -10.08 1.43 0.55
CA SER A 194 -10.86 2.65 0.78
C SER A 194 -12.35 2.43 0.54
N LEU A 195 -12.73 1.72 -0.53
CA LEU A 195 -14.13 1.39 -0.84
C LEU A 195 -14.77 0.47 0.20
N GLU A 196 -14.00 -0.48 0.71
CA GLU A 196 -14.45 -1.42 1.76
C GLU A 196 -14.68 -0.70 3.10
N ASP A 197 -13.74 0.18 3.47
CA ASP A 197 -13.84 0.98 4.68
C ASP A 197 -15.02 1.96 4.61
N LEU A 198 -15.26 2.56 3.44
CA LEU A 198 -16.43 3.38 3.16
C LEU A 198 -17.75 2.63 3.31
N GLY A 199 -17.87 1.45 2.70
CA GLY A 199 -19.05 0.61 2.85
C GLY A 199 -19.30 0.27 4.33
N THR A 200 -18.23 -0.02 5.08
CA THR A 200 -18.30 -0.29 6.52
C THR A 200 -18.74 0.94 7.33
N MET A 201 -18.23 2.12 7.01
CA MET A 201 -18.61 3.38 7.66
C MET A 201 -20.09 3.70 7.43
N ILE A 202 -20.56 3.55 6.19
CA ILE A 202 -21.98 3.72 5.83
C ILE A 202 -22.85 2.76 6.65
N LEU A 203 -22.48 1.48 6.74
CA LEU A 203 -23.21 0.50 7.55
C LEU A 203 -23.28 0.88 9.03
N GLN A 204 -22.17 1.39 9.57
CA GLN A 204 -22.03 1.74 10.99
C GLN A 204 -22.60 3.12 11.35
N ARG A 205 -23.28 3.83 10.43
CA ARG A 205 -23.76 5.21 10.63
C ARG A 205 -22.64 6.18 11.05
N LYS A 206 -21.41 5.93 10.60
CA LYS A 206 -20.31 6.87 10.85
C LYS A 206 -20.46 8.06 9.91
N ILE A 207 -20.19 9.24 10.44
CA ILE A 207 -20.16 10.47 9.66
C ILE A 207 -19.07 10.33 8.60
N ILE A 208 -19.47 10.53 7.35
CA ILE A 208 -18.58 10.58 6.18
C ILE A 208 -17.86 11.93 6.21
N GLY A 209 -16.54 11.89 6.32
CA GLY A 209 -15.72 13.06 6.55
C GLY A 209 -15.26 13.77 5.28
N ALA A 210 -15.03 15.08 5.39
CA ALA A 210 -14.21 15.82 4.44
C ALA A 210 -12.77 15.25 4.44
N PRO A 211 -12.04 15.30 3.31
CA PRO A 211 -10.67 14.81 3.25
C PRO A 211 -9.82 15.50 4.30
N VAL A 212 -9.03 14.71 5.04
CA VAL A 212 -8.06 15.20 6.01
C VAL A 212 -6.77 14.42 5.87
N LEU A 213 -5.67 14.99 6.35
CA LEU A 213 -4.41 14.26 6.42
C LEU A 213 -4.56 13.06 7.37
N THR A 214 -4.04 11.90 6.97
CA THR A 214 -4.09 10.67 7.78
C THR A 214 -3.46 10.88 9.15
N VAL A 215 -2.30 11.55 9.19
CA VAL A 215 -1.61 11.89 10.44
C VAL A 215 -2.47 12.82 11.31
N GLN A 216 -3.12 13.83 10.72
CA GLN A 216 -4.02 14.74 11.44
C GLN A 216 -5.22 14.00 12.04
N GLN A 217 -5.80 13.05 11.30
CA GLN A 217 -6.92 12.24 11.77
C GLN A 217 -6.52 11.37 12.97
N LEU A 218 -5.37 10.68 12.87
CA LEU A 218 -4.90 9.76 13.90
C LEU A 218 -4.44 10.48 15.18
N MET A 219 -3.78 11.63 15.05
CA MET A 219 -3.33 12.42 16.19
C MET A 219 -4.43 13.23 16.87
N ARG A 220 -5.58 13.41 16.21
CA ARG A 220 -6.61 14.40 16.54
C ARG A 220 -6.12 15.84 16.32
N LYS A 221 -7.07 16.76 16.10
CA LYS A 221 -6.79 18.13 15.66
C LYS A 221 -5.83 18.89 16.58
N GLU A 222 -6.05 18.86 17.89
CA GLU A 222 -5.26 19.62 18.87
C GLU A 222 -3.79 19.19 18.92
N SER A 223 -3.54 17.87 19.02
CA SER A 223 -2.18 17.32 19.05
C SER A 223 -1.45 17.57 17.73
N PHE A 224 -2.17 17.52 16.60
CA PHE A 224 -1.60 17.83 15.29
C PHE A 224 -1.26 19.32 15.13
N GLU A 225 -2.09 20.23 15.64
CA GLU A 225 -1.79 21.67 15.64
C GLU A 225 -0.59 21.99 16.55
N LYS A 226 -0.48 21.32 17.71
CA LYS A 226 0.69 21.40 18.59
C LYS A 226 1.95 20.89 17.88
N LEU A 227 1.86 19.78 17.15
CA LEU A 227 2.96 19.24 16.34
C LEU A 227 3.46 20.29 15.34
N LEU A 228 2.58 20.85 14.51
CA LEU A 228 2.97 21.84 13.51
C LEU A 228 3.61 23.09 14.15
N LYS A 229 3.04 23.58 15.26
CA LYS A 229 3.59 24.72 16.00
C LYS A 229 4.98 24.44 16.58
N ASN A 230 5.25 23.20 16.99
CA ASN A 230 6.58 22.81 17.45
C ASN A 230 7.57 22.74 16.27
N MET A 231 7.15 22.17 15.14
CA MET A 231 7.98 22.10 13.93
C MET A 231 8.36 23.49 13.41
N THR A 232 7.49 24.51 13.52
CA THR A 232 7.83 25.88 13.09
C THR A 232 8.93 26.55 13.91
N LYS A 233 9.34 25.97 15.05
CA LYS A 233 10.48 26.48 15.84
C LYS A 233 11.82 26.20 15.16
N SER A 234 11.86 25.21 14.26
CA SER A 234 13.06 24.83 13.50
C SER A 234 13.00 25.41 12.08
N SER A 235 14.10 26.04 11.66
CA SER A 235 14.25 26.56 10.30
C SER A 235 14.26 25.45 9.24
N VAL A 236 14.73 24.25 9.60
CA VAL A 236 14.77 23.06 8.72
C VAL A 236 13.38 22.48 8.50
N LEU A 237 12.54 22.48 9.54
CA LEU A 237 11.19 21.90 9.49
C LEU A 237 10.12 22.88 8.99
N GLN A 238 10.39 24.18 9.02
CA GLN A 238 9.44 25.20 8.56
C GLN A 238 8.97 24.97 7.10
N PRO A 239 9.82 24.63 6.11
CA PRO A 239 9.38 24.26 4.77
C PRO A 239 8.46 23.02 4.74
N VAL A 240 8.69 22.04 5.62
CA VAL A 240 7.82 20.86 5.75
C VAL A 240 6.43 21.30 6.20
N VAL A 241 6.35 22.19 7.20
CA VAL A 241 5.06 22.75 7.66
C VAL A 241 4.35 23.51 6.55
N THR A 242 5.07 24.28 5.73
CA THR A 242 4.48 24.97 4.56
C THR A 242 3.84 23.98 3.60
N VAL A 243 4.56 22.92 3.25
CA VAL A 243 4.07 21.86 2.34
C VAL A 243 2.87 21.12 2.93
N VAL A 244 2.90 20.80 4.22
CA VAL A 244 1.74 20.20 4.94
C VAL A 244 0.52 21.12 4.89
N ASN A 245 0.68 22.42 5.13
CA ASN A 245 -0.43 23.37 5.09
C ASN A 245 -0.98 23.58 3.67
N LEU A 246 -0.13 23.61 2.64
CA LEU A 246 -0.56 23.63 1.24
C LEU A 246 -1.41 22.40 0.91
N GLN A 247 -0.98 21.22 1.36
CA GLN A 247 -1.74 19.99 1.16
C GLN A 247 -3.05 19.97 1.95
N ARG A 248 -3.11 20.54 3.16
CA ARG A 248 -4.37 20.72 3.92
C ARG A 248 -5.37 21.62 3.19
N ALA A 249 -4.89 22.58 2.41
CA ALA A 249 -5.76 23.46 1.64
C ALA A 249 -6.24 22.80 0.33
N LYS A 250 -5.35 22.05 -0.36
CA LYS A 250 -5.65 21.46 -1.68
C LYS A 250 -6.34 20.11 -1.60
N LEU A 251 -5.98 19.32 -0.59
CA LEU A 251 -6.50 17.98 -0.31
C LEU A 251 -6.41 17.03 -1.50
N SER A 252 -5.29 17.06 -2.23
CA SER A 252 -5.07 16.22 -3.40
C SER A 252 -4.58 14.82 -3.01
N PRO A 253 -5.17 13.73 -3.56
CA PRO A 253 -4.70 12.37 -3.28
C PRO A 253 -3.18 12.23 -3.46
N VAL A 254 -2.53 11.51 -2.54
CA VAL A 254 -1.06 11.39 -2.53
C VAL A 254 -0.50 10.85 -3.86
N GLN A 255 -1.24 9.98 -4.55
CA GLN A 255 -0.88 9.44 -5.86
C GLN A 255 -0.90 10.50 -6.98
N ASN A 256 -1.88 11.42 -6.95
CA ASN A 256 -1.96 12.54 -7.90
C ASN A 256 -0.80 13.51 -7.65
N LEU A 257 -0.57 13.82 -6.36
CA LEU A 257 0.55 14.64 -5.96
C LEU A 257 1.89 13.99 -6.36
N LEU A 258 2.04 12.68 -6.20
CA LEU A 258 3.25 11.95 -6.56
C LEU A 258 3.53 12.03 -8.07
N ALA A 259 2.50 11.81 -8.90
CA ALA A 259 2.61 11.92 -10.35
C ALA A 259 2.98 13.36 -10.80
N ALA A 260 2.36 14.37 -10.21
CA ALA A 260 2.70 15.77 -10.44
C ALA A 260 4.13 16.11 -9.96
N THR A 261 4.54 15.56 -8.81
CA THR A 261 5.88 15.73 -8.25
C THR A 261 6.95 15.11 -9.15
N THR A 262 6.68 13.94 -9.76
CA THR A 262 7.58 13.35 -10.76
C THR A 262 7.83 14.32 -11.91
N LEU A 263 6.79 14.95 -12.46
CA LEU A 263 6.96 15.92 -13.53
C LEU A 263 7.74 17.16 -13.06
N CYS A 264 7.44 17.68 -11.86
CA CYS A 264 8.18 18.79 -11.26
C CYS A 264 9.65 18.46 -11.01
N ARG A 265 9.96 17.21 -10.61
CA ARG A 265 11.32 16.74 -10.44
C ARG A 265 12.10 16.78 -11.75
N TRP A 266 11.46 16.43 -12.87
CA TRP A 266 12.10 16.43 -14.19
C TRP A 266 12.34 17.83 -14.76
N THR A 267 11.59 18.83 -14.29
CA THR A 267 11.75 20.22 -14.72
C THR A 267 12.77 20.97 -13.88
N LEU A 268 12.97 20.57 -12.62
CA LEU A 268 13.94 21.18 -11.72
C LEU A 268 15.36 20.64 -11.96
N ASP A 269 16.35 21.29 -11.34
CA ASP A 269 17.75 20.88 -11.46
C ASP A 269 18.04 19.66 -10.58
N SER A 270 19.07 18.88 -10.93
CA SER A 270 19.40 17.63 -10.23
C SER A 270 19.80 17.82 -8.76
N SER A 271 20.23 19.03 -8.38
CA SER A 271 20.55 19.40 -7.00
C SER A 271 19.31 19.59 -6.13
N ALA A 272 18.13 19.82 -6.73
CA ALA A 272 16.92 20.07 -5.99
C ALA A 272 16.53 18.87 -5.11
N VAL A 273 15.91 19.17 -3.97
CA VAL A 273 15.56 18.19 -2.93
C VAL A 273 14.06 17.87 -2.96
N PRO A 274 13.63 16.72 -2.39
CA PRO A 274 12.22 16.29 -2.43
C PRO A 274 11.20 17.38 -2.03
N LEU A 275 11.49 18.16 -0.99
CA LEU A 275 10.63 19.26 -0.55
C LEU A 275 10.36 20.30 -1.63
N GLN A 276 11.34 20.62 -2.46
CA GLN A 276 11.20 21.63 -3.52
C GLN A 276 10.31 21.10 -4.65
N TRP A 277 10.48 19.83 -5.03
CA TRP A 277 9.66 19.20 -6.07
C TRP A 277 8.20 19.10 -5.62
N ILE A 278 7.99 18.66 -4.38
CA ILE A 278 6.65 18.46 -3.80
C ILE A 278 5.94 19.80 -3.61
N LYS A 279 6.66 20.83 -3.14
CA LYS A 279 6.12 22.18 -3.04
C LYS A 279 5.68 22.71 -4.40
N LEU A 280 6.52 22.60 -5.43
CA LEU A 280 6.19 23.05 -6.78
C LEU A 280 4.95 22.32 -7.33
N ALA A 281 4.88 21.00 -7.13
CA ALA A 281 3.71 20.22 -7.52
C ALA A 281 2.45 20.70 -6.80
N LEU A 282 2.53 20.90 -5.48
CA LEU A 282 1.44 21.47 -4.71
C LEU A 282 1.05 22.85 -5.19
N ASP A 283 1.98 23.74 -5.53
CA ASP A 283 1.66 25.08 -6.00
C ASP A 283 0.85 25.04 -7.32
N LEU A 284 1.21 24.13 -8.22
CA LEU A 284 0.64 24.03 -9.58
C LEU A 284 -0.57 23.09 -9.72
N LEU A 285 -0.80 22.18 -8.76
CA LEU A 285 -1.92 21.24 -8.85
C LEU A 285 -3.24 21.86 -8.38
N THR A 286 -4.32 21.35 -8.95
CA THR A 286 -5.69 21.49 -8.43
C THR A 286 -6.20 20.11 -8.01
N GLN A 287 -7.43 20.01 -7.53
CA GLN A 287 -8.03 18.70 -7.19
C GLN A 287 -8.18 17.79 -8.41
N GLU A 288 -8.41 18.35 -9.60
CA GLU A 288 -8.74 17.58 -10.80
C GLU A 288 -7.63 17.58 -11.86
N GLU A 289 -6.79 18.61 -11.87
CA GLU A 289 -5.83 18.82 -12.94
C GLU A 289 -4.47 19.32 -12.42
N PHE A 290 -3.43 19.07 -13.19
CA PHE A 290 -2.08 19.61 -13.00
C PHE A 290 -1.56 20.17 -14.33
N SER A 291 -0.86 21.30 -14.29
CA SER A 291 -0.26 21.93 -15.47
C SER A 291 1.09 22.54 -15.11
N ILE A 292 2.10 22.28 -15.92
CA ILE A 292 3.44 22.88 -15.77
C ILE A 292 4.02 23.24 -17.14
N ASP A 293 4.61 24.43 -17.25
CA ASP A 293 5.43 24.80 -18.40
C ASP A 293 6.85 24.31 -18.17
N VAL A 294 7.34 23.45 -19.07
CA VAL A 294 8.67 22.83 -18.96
C VAL A 294 9.70 23.47 -19.89
N GLY A 295 9.30 24.46 -20.70
CA GLY A 295 10.18 25.17 -21.62
C GLY A 295 11.02 24.23 -22.50
N GLU A 296 12.30 24.54 -22.64
CA GLU A 296 13.25 23.79 -23.47
C GLU A 296 13.51 22.35 -22.97
N LYS A 297 13.25 22.07 -21.68
CA LYS A 297 13.40 20.71 -21.11
C LYS A 297 12.38 19.72 -21.68
N ILE A 298 11.37 20.18 -22.44
CA ILE A 298 10.39 19.31 -23.11
C ILE A 298 11.05 18.23 -23.97
N GLY A 299 12.15 18.57 -24.66
CA GLY A 299 12.89 17.63 -25.52
C GLY A 299 13.47 16.44 -24.74
N LEU A 300 13.90 16.68 -23.50
CA LEU A 300 14.45 15.66 -22.61
C LEU A 300 13.35 14.81 -21.94
N ILE A 301 12.19 15.41 -21.67
CA ILE A 301 11.10 14.77 -20.93
C ILE A 301 10.22 13.92 -21.84
N LYS A 302 9.94 14.38 -23.07
CA LYS A 302 9.01 13.76 -24.02
C LYS A 302 9.22 12.25 -24.22
N PRO A 303 10.44 11.69 -24.30
CA PRO A 303 10.66 10.25 -24.43
C PRO A 303 10.12 9.41 -23.25
N PHE A 304 9.96 10.02 -22.07
CA PHE A 304 9.49 9.32 -20.86
C PHE A 304 7.98 9.41 -20.66
N LEU A 305 7.28 10.20 -21.48
CA LEU A 305 5.84 10.46 -21.35
C LEU A 305 4.95 9.45 -22.10
N HIS A 306 5.52 8.49 -22.81
CA HIS A 306 4.74 7.47 -23.52
C HIS A 306 3.82 6.70 -22.57
N ASN A 307 2.53 6.65 -22.91
CA ASN A 307 1.48 5.95 -22.16
C ASN A 307 1.25 6.46 -20.72
N THR A 308 1.74 7.65 -20.36
CA THR A 308 1.54 8.25 -19.03
C THR A 308 0.18 8.95 -18.85
N GLY A 309 -0.54 9.20 -19.94
CA GLY A 309 -1.74 10.04 -19.93
C GLY A 309 -1.46 11.54 -19.81
N VAL A 310 -0.19 11.97 -19.87
CA VAL A 310 0.17 13.39 -19.90
C VAL A 310 -0.11 13.96 -21.29
N GLU A 311 -0.91 15.03 -21.34
CA GLU A 311 -1.15 15.81 -22.56
C GLU A 311 -0.02 16.82 -22.75
N ILE A 312 0.51 16.89 -23.98
CA ILE A 312 1.62 17.79 -24.34
C ILE A 312 1.07 18.86 -25.29
N ASN A 313 1.05 20.10 -24.82
CA ASN A 313 0.61 21.28 -25.58
C ASN A 313 1.77 22.27 -25.69
N GLY A 314 2.57 22.16 -26.76
CA GLY A 314 3.79 22.95 -26.91
C GLY A 314 4.82 22.59 -25.84
N THR A 315 5.15 23.54 -24.97
CA THR A 315 6.04 23.36 -23.81
C THR A 315 5.28 23.05 -22.52
N VAL A 316 3.94 22.99 -22.56
CA VAL A 316 3.11 22.76 -21.38
C VAL A 316 2.73 21.29 -21.27
N LEU A 317 2.97 20.70 -20.11
CA LEU A 317 2.50 19.37 -19.74
C LEU A 317 1.24 19.50 -18.88
N LYS A 318 0.19 18.75 -19.23
CA LYS A 318 -1.07 18.70 -18.48
C LYS A 318 -1.45 17.28 -18.08
N ILE A 319 -2.02 17.14 -16.90
CA ILE A 319 -2.64 15.90 -16.42
C ILE A 319 -4.09 16.20 -16.04
N ASP A 320 -5.03 15.47 -16.64
CA ASP A 320 -6.39 15.32 -16.10
C ASP A 320 -6.45 14.06 -15.22
N PHE A 321 -6.53 14.23 -13.90
CA PHE A 321 -6.50 13.12 -12.96
C PHE A 321 -7.75 12.22 -13.05
N ARG A 322 -8.83 12.68 -13.72
CA ARG A 322 -10.07 11.90 -13.87
C ARG A 322 -9.98 10.86 -14.98
N LYS A 323 -9.07 11.03 -15.93
CA LYS A 323 -9.00 10.23 -17.16
C LYS A 323 -7.77 9.35 -17.25
N ASN A 324 -6.68 9.73 -16.57
CA ASN A 324 -5.36 9.19 -16.85
C ASN A 324 -4.90 8.12 -15.85
N ILE A 325 -4.13 7.15 -16.35
CA ILE A 325 -3.46 6.14 -15.54
C ILE A 325 -2.10 6.70 -15.13
N LEU A 326 -1.93 6.99 -13.85
CA LEU A 326 -0.75 7.70 -13.33
C LEU A 326 0.43 6.77 -12.98
N SER A 327 0.23 5.44 -12.98
CA SER A 327 1.30 4.47 -12.65
C SER A 327 2.60 4.67 -13.41
N PRO A 328 2.63 5.08 -14.69
CA PRO A 328 3.89 5.23 -15.43
C PRO A 328 4.72 6.45 -14.99
N LEU A 329 4.13 7.37 -14.22
CA LEU A 329 4.83 8.50 -13.59
C LEU A 329 5.30 8.18 -12.17
N ILE A 330 5.00 6.99 -11.65
CA ILE A 330 5.41 6.56 -10.32
C ILE A 330 6.60 5.63 -10.46
N GLY A 331 7.65 5.89 -9.67
CA GLY A 331 8.83 5.05 -9.62
C GLY A 331 8.48 3.65 -9.14
N THR A 332 9.29 2.65 -9.50
CA THR A 332 9.08 1.28 -9.03
C THR A 332 9.23 1.15 -7.51
N ASP A 333 9.83 2.16 -6.88
CA ASP A 333 9.90 2.35 -5.43
C ASP A 333 8.75 3.11 -4.80
N MET A 334 7.66 3.32 -5.54
CA MET A 334 6.49 4.07 -5.11
C MET A 334 6.78 5.53 -4.77
N LEU A 335 7.96 6.02 -5.16
CA LEU A 335 8.37 7.41 -5.02
C LEU A 335 8.40 8.09 -6.39
N THR A 336 8.84 9.34 -6.44
CA THR A 336 8.97 10.08 -7.69
C THR A 336 9.93 9.38 -8.62
N ARG A 337 9.50 9.22 -9.87
CA ARG A 337 10.29 8.52 -10.88
C ARG A 337 11.50 9.35 -11.25
N ASN A 338 12.68 8.73 -11.32
CA ASN A 338 13.89 9.36 -11.86
C ASN A 338 14.41 8.55 -13.06
N PRO A 339 14.13 8.98 -14.31
CA PRO A 339 14.54 8.26 -15.51
C PRO A 339 16.04 8.02 -15.59
N ALA A 340 16.86 8.95 -15.09
CA ALA A 340 18.32 8.84 -15.10
C ALA A 340 18.88 7.89 -14.02
N ALA A 341 18.08 7.57 -12.99
CA ALA A 341 18.51 6.75 -11.85
C ALA A 341 17.69 5.48 -11.67
N GLU A 342 16.91 5.06 -12.67
CA GLU A 342 16.21 3.77 -12.68
C GLU A 342 17.22 2.61 -12.67
N LYS A 343 17.68 2.24 -11.48
CA LYS A 343 18.34 0.96 -11.24
C LYS A 343 17.26 -0.12 -11.24
N GLU A 344 17.59 -1.28 -11.80
CA GLU A 344 16.74 -2.46 -11.66
C GLU A 344 16.49 -2.73 -10.17
N ILE A 345 15.22 -2.86 -9.79
CA ILE A 345 14.84 -3.25 -8.43
C ILE A 345 15.50 -4.58 -8.09
N SER A 346 16.07 -4.66 -6.89
CA SER A 346 16.62 -5.93 -6.41
C SER A 346 15.49 -6.95 -6.19
N VAL A 347 15.79 -8.23 -6.38
CA VAL A 347 14.83 -9.32 -6.13
C VAL A 347 14.32 -9.28 -4.68
N VAL A 348 15.18 -8.89 -3.73
CA VAL A 348 14.80 -8.75 -2.32
C VAL A 348 13.75 -7.65 -2.18
N ASP A 349 14.02 -6.45 -2.69
CA ASP A 349 13.08 -5.31 -2.56
C ASP A 349 11.75 -5.60 -3.25
N LEU A 350 11.79 -6.28 -4.41
CA LEU A 350 10.60 -6.72 -5.13
C LEU A 350 9.74 -7.65 -4.27
N VAL A 351 10.36 -8.67 -3.67
CA VAL A 351 9.64 -9.62 -2.80
C VAL A 351 9.11 -8.91 -1.55
N MET A 352 9.93 -8.09 -0.89
CA MET A 352 9.54 -7.40 0.33
C MET A 352 8.34 -6.45 0.11
N ARG A 353 8.26 -5.79 -1.05
CA ARG A 353 7.13 -4.92 -1.41
C ARG A 353 5.84 -5.67 -1.72
N ASN A 354 5.93 -6.93 -2.10
CA ASN A 354 4.78 -7.76 -2.43
C ASN A 354 4.39 -8.71 -1.29
N MET A 355 4.87 -8.47 -0.06
CA MET A 355 4.52 -9.28 1.11
C MET A 355 3.02 -9.28 1.46
N GLY A 356 2.27 -8.28 1.00
CA GLY A 356 0.81 -8.20 1.14
C GLY A 356 0.02 -8.76 -0.04
N ASN A 357 0.67 -9.11 -1.14
CA ASN A 357 0.02 -9.68 -2.33
C ASN A 357 0.37 -11.17 -2.42
N ASP A 358 -0.45 -11.98 -1.75
CA ASP A 358 -0.25 -13.44 -1.66
C ASP A 358 -0.21 -14.11 -3.04
N VAL A 359 -0.98 -13.61 -4.01
CA VAL A 359 -1.06 -14.16 -5.36
C VAL A 359 0.29 -14.02 -6.07
N LEU A 360 0.81 -12.79 -6.13
CA LEU A 360 2.11 -12.52 -6.76
C LEU A 360 3.26 -13.17 -5.97
N LEU A 361 3.22 -13.11 -4.64
CA LEU A 361 4.25 -13.70 -3.79
C LEU A 361 4.32 -15.21 -3.96
N ALA A 362 3.17 -15.90 -4.05
CA ALA A 362 3.14 -17.33 -4.32
C ALA A 362 3.85 -17.68 -5.64
N ARG A 363 3.68 -16.86 -6.70
CA ARG A 363 4.35 -17.09 -7.99
C ARG A 363 5.82 -16.70 -7.99
N LEU A 364 6.21 -15.68 -7.21
CA LEU A 364 7.61 -15.32 -6.98
C LEU A 364 8.36 -16.45 -6.27
N LEU A 365 7.70 -17.18 -5.37
CA LEU A 365 8.28 -18.35 -4.71
C LEU A 365 8.58 -19.50 -5.68
N ASP A 366 7.96 -19.55 -6.87
CA ASP A 366 8.30 -20.55 -7.89
C ASP A 366 9.54 -20.15 -8.71
N ASN A 367 10.09 -18.94 -8.51
CA ASN A 367 11.22 -18.44 -9.27
C ASN A 367 12.57 -18.80 -8.59
N PRO A 368 13.50 -19.49 -9.28
CA PRO A 368 14.83 -19.80 -8.75
C PRO A 368 15.64 -18.58 -8.34
N LYS A 369 15.43 -17.40 -8.95
CA LYS A 369 16.09 -16.15 -8.55
C LYS A 369 15.67 -15.68 -7.16
N VAL A 370 14.49 -16.08 -6.71
CA VAL A 370 13.93 -15.74 -5.39
C VAL A 370 14.38 -16.77 -4.35
N PHE A 371 14.07 -18.06 -4.55
CA PHE A 371 14.35 -19.06 -3.51
C PHE A 371 15.82 -19.48 -3.39
N ASN A 372 16.67 -19.19 -4.39
CA ASN A 372 18.12 -19.35 -4.24
C ASN A 372 18.80 -18.13 -3.58
N LYS A 373 18.06 -17.05 -3.29
CA LYS A 373 18.62 -15.88 -2.62
C LYS A 373 18.76 -16.17 -1.12
N PRO A 374 19.99 -16.20 -0.56
CA PRO A 374 20.19 -16.57 0.83
C PRO A 374 19.41 -15.69 1.81
N GLY A 375 18.71 -16.32 2.76
CA GLY A 375 17.93 -15.65 3.81
C GLY A 375 16.65 -14.97 3.35
N LEU A 376 16.34 -14.94 2.05
CA LEU A 376 15.13 -14.27 1.56
C LEU A 376 13.87 -15.03 1.97
N ILE A 377 13.82 -16.35 1.77
CA ILE A 377 12.66 -17.16 2.17
C ILE A 377 12.46 -17.14 3.69
N GLU A 378 13.55 -17.16 4.47
CA GLU A 378 13.50 -17.05 5.93
C GLU A 378 12.87 -15.73 6.38
N ARG A 379 13.25 -14.63 5.71
CA ARG A 379 12.66 -13.31 5.94
C ARG A 379 11.17 -13.27 5.59
N ILE A 380 10.78 -13.88 4.47
CA ILE A 380 9.36 -14.03 4.09
C ILE A 380 8.61 -14.79 5.19
N VAL A 381 9.14 -15.92 5.68
CA VAL A 381 8.49 -16.69 6.75
C VAL A 381 8.36 -15.86 8.02
N THR A 382 9.38 -15.11 8.41
CA THR A 382 9.32 -14.34 9.67
C THR A 382 8.27 -13.22 9.61
N MET A 383 8.20 -12.55 8.47
CA MET A 383 7.34 -11.38 8.28
C MET A 383 5.91 -11.73 7.84
N SER A 384 5.72 -12.83 7.12
CA SER A 384 4.41 -13.20 6.59
C SER A 384 3.46 -13.63 7.70
N ARG A 385 2.19 -13.25 7.51
CA ARG A 385 1.04 -13.72 8.30
C ARG A 385 0.06 -14.53 7.45
N SER A 386 0.32 -14.68 6.15
CA SER A 386 -0.56 -15.42 5.24
C SER A 386 -0.36 -16.92 5.40
N MET A 387 -1.45 -17.63 5.73
CA MET A 387 -1.44 -19.09 5.79
C MET A 387 -1.15 -19.72 4.43
N VAL A 388 -1.62 -19.10 3.34
CA VAL A 388 -1.42 -19.62 1.97
C VAL A 388 0.07 -19.67 1.64
N ILE A 389 0.79 -18.58 1.94
CA ILE A 389 2.23 -18.47 1.71
C ILE A 389 3.02 -19.40 2.63
N LEU A 390 2.71 -19.39 3.93
CA LEU A 390 3.41 -20.22 4.90
C LEU A 390 3.20 -21.72 4.63
N HIS A 391 1.99 -22.11 4.21
CA HIS A 391 1.69 -23.46 3.76
C HIS A 391 2.51 -23.83 2.53
N LYS A 392 2.51 -22.98 1.49
CA LYS A 392 3.29 -23.22 0.26
C LYS A 392 4.77 -23.41 0.56
N ILE A 393 5.34 -22.57 1.43
CA ILE A 393 6.74 -22.69 1.87
C ILE A 393 6.93 -24.02 2.60
N ALA A 394 6.10 -24.35 3.58
CA ALA A 394 6.22 -25.59 4.36
C ALA A 394 6.02 -26.87 3.52
N SER A 395 5.23 -26.83 2.44
CA SER A 395 4.95 -27.98 1.58
C SER A 395 5.93 -28.17 0.43
N THR A 396 6.74 -27.17 0.09
CA THR A 396 7.61 -27.18 -1.10
C THR A 396 9.07 -27.32 -0.71
N ARG A 397 9.67 -28.47 -1.03
CA ARG A 397 11.03 -28.84 -0.58
C ARG A 397 12.10 -27.81 -0.91
N GLU A 398 12.06 -27.24 -2.10
CA GLU A 398 13.04 -26.24 -2.58
C GLU A 398 13.05 -24.96 -1.73
N LEU A 399 11.94 -24.65 -1.04
CA LEU A 399 11.76 -23.44 -0.26
C LEU A 399 12.29 -23.55 1.18
N TYR A 400 12.46 -24.77 1.70
CA TYR A 400 12.97 -25.00 3.07
C TYR A 400 14.25 -25.84 3.13
N THR A 401 14.83 -26.21 1.99
CA THR A 401 16.09 -26.97 1.91
C THR A 401 17.14 -26.24 1.06
N GLY A 402 18.40 -26.67 1.18
CA GLY A 402 19.53 -26.09 0.46
C GLY A 402 20.27 -25.01 1.25
N GLN A 403 21.47 -24.62 0.77
CA GLN A 403 22.35 -23.69 1.47
C GLN A 403 21.74 -22.31 1.69
N ALA A 404 20.89 -21.84 0.77
CA ALA A 404 20.23 -20.55 0.86
C ALA A 404 19.09 -20.50 1.91
N ASN A 405 18.50 -21.66 2.26
CA ASN A 405 17.24 -21.76 3.00
C ASN A 405 17.36 -22.55 4.32
N THR A 406 18.57 -22.70 4.86
CA THR A 406 18.82 -23.49 6.08
C THR A 406 18.09 -22.94 7.32
N GLY A 407 17.82 -21.63 7.38
CA GLY A 407 17.09 -21.01 8.49
C GLY A 407 15.55 -21.11 8.39
N VAL A 408 15.02 -21.51 7.23
CA VAL A 408 13.57 -21.54 6.98
C VAL A 408 12.80 -22.48 7.91
N PRO A 409 13.24 -23.75 8.15
CA PRO A 409 12.53 -24.65 9.07
C PRO A 409 12.40 -24.07 10.49
N LEU A 410 13.47 -23.44 10.99
CA LEU A 410 13.46 -22.81 12.31
C LEU A 410 12.52 -21.59 12.34
N ALA A 411 12.54 -20.77 11.29
CA ALA A 411 11.63 -19.63 11.16
C ALA A 411 10.16 -20.06 11.11
N LEU A 412 9.84 -21.18 10.45
CA LEU A 412 8.46 -21.72 10.42
C LEU A 412 7.98 -22.15 11.81
N LEU A 413 8.84 -22.77 12.61
CA LEU A 413 8.52 -23.16 13.99
C LEU A 413 8.34 -21.95 14.92
N LYS A 414 9.08 -20.86 14.68
CA LYS A 414 9.00 -19.60 15.44
C LYS A 414 7.86 -18.69 14.97
N ASN A 415 7.25 -18.95 13.82
CA ASN A 415 6.22 -18.07 13.27
C ASN A 415 4.95 -18.10 14.15
N PRO A 416 4.38 -16.93 14.50
CA PRO A 416 3.21 -16.85 15.39
C PRO A 416 1.89 -17.25 14.72
N THR A 417 1.83 -17.36 13.39
CA THR A 417 0.64 -17.80 12.64
C THR A 417 0.34 -19.27 12.91
N ALA A 418 -0.95 -19.62 12.90
CA ALA A 418 -1.47 -20.94 13.26
C ALA A 418 -1.21 -22.06 12.22
N ILE A 419 0.02 -22.18 11.68
CA ILE A 419 0.42 -23.23 10.75
C ILE A 419 0.07 -24.63 11.32
N PRO A 420 -0.61 -25.51 10.56
CA PRO A 420 -0.96 -26.85 11.03
C PRO A 420 0.27 -27.66 11.49
N MET A 421 0.16 -28.32 12.65
CA MET A 421 1.22 -29.20 13.16
C MET A 421 1.53 -30.38 12.24
N THR A 422 0.57 -30.80 11.42
CA THR A 422 0.78 -31.82 10.38
C THR A 422 1.89 -31.44 9.40
N LEU A 423 2.07 -30.15 9.12
CA LEU A 423 3.16 -29.64 8.28
C LEU A 423 4.43 -29.38 9.10
N LEU A 424 4.30 -28.85 10.32
CA LEU A 424 5.47 -28.46 11.13
C LEU A 424 6.24 -29.65 11.71
N ARG A 425 5.58 -30.79 11.99
CA ARG A 425 6.21 -31.96 12.63
C ARG A 425 7.46 -32.45 11.91
N MET A 426 7.50 -32.39 10.58
CA MET A 426 8.66 -32.86 9.82
C MET A 426 9.94 -32.05 10.11
N PHE A 427 9.79 -30.77 10.47
CA PHE A 427 10.92 -29.88 10.78
C PHE A 427 11.47 -30.09 12.20
N ILE A 428 10.72 -30.79 13.07
CA ILE A 428 11.17 -31.19 14.41
C ILE A 428 12.06 -32.44 14.27
N ASN A 429 13.18 -32.29 13.55
CA ASN A 429 14.16 -33.33 13.30
C ASN A 429 15.55 -32.68 13.10
N PRO A 430 16.64 -33.27 13.65
CA PRO A 430 18.02 -32.82 13.46
C PRO A 430 18.44 -32.53 12.01
N THR A 431 17.82 -33.18 11.03
CA THR A 431 18.07 -32.95 9.60
C THR A 431 17.69 -31.53 9.15
N TYR A 432 16.69 -30.91 9.79
CA TYR A 432 16.17 -29.60 9.42
C TYR A 432 16.47 -28.52 10.46
N VAL A 433 16.34 -28.86 11.75
CA VAL A 433 16.63 -27.97 12.87
C VAL A 433 17.57 -28.67 13.83
N SER A 434 18.67 -28.03 14.22
CA SER A 434 19.67 -28.65 15.09
C SER A 434 19.11 -28.85 16.52
N LEU A 435 19.58 -29.91 17.21
CA LEU A 435 19.22 -30.15 18.61
C LEU A 435 19.53 -28.95 19.54
N PRO A 436 20.65 -28.22 19.39
CA PRO A 436 20.89 -26.99 20.15
C PRO A 436 19.79 -25.94 19.91
N ALA A 437 19.40 -25.69 18.66
CA ALA A 437 18.35 -24.73 18.34
C ALA A 437 16.99 -25.15 18.93
N MET A 438 16.65 -26.45 18.92
CA MET A 438 15.44 -26.96 19.59
C MET A 438 15.47 -26.72 21.10
N LYS A 439 16.61 -26.96 21.76
CA LYS A 439 16.77 -26.69 23.20
C LYS A 439 16.67 -25.19 23.50
N GLU A 440 17.15 -24.34 22.61
CA GLU A 440 17.03 -22.89 22.72
C GLU A 440 15.57 -22.42 22.63
N LEU A 441 14.77 -22.99 21.70
CA LEU A 441 13.33 -22.73 21.61
C LEU A 441 12.61 -23.03 22.94
N LEU A 442 13.00 -24.10 23.64
CA LEU A 442 12.43 -24.46 24.94
C LEU A 442 12.91 -23.56 26.08
N ARG A 443 14.13 -22.99 25.98
CA ARG A 443 14.68 -22.07 26.97
C ARG A 443 14.09 -20.68 26.87
N ASN A 444 13.79 -20.22 25.65
CA ASN A 444 13.17 -18.92 25.40
C ASN A 444 11.86 -19.09 24.61
N PRO A 445 10.75 -19.46 25.28
CA PRO A 445 9.48 -19.76 24.64
C PRO A 445 8.72 -18.52 24.14
N TYR A 446 9.25 -17.32 24.34
CA TYR A 446 8.53 -16.09 24.05
C TYR A 446 8.18 -15.97 22.55
N GLY A 447 6.89 -15.85 22.24
CA GLY A 447 6.39 -15.76 20.87
C GLY A 447 6.24 -17.10 20.12
N ILE A 448 6.56 -18.24 20.76
CA ILE A 448 6.39 -19.57 20.16
C ILE A 448 5.05 -20.16 20.59
N ARG A 449 4.34 -20.80 19.65
CA ARG A 449 3.05 -21.47 19.90
C ARG A 449 3.19 -22.69 20.82
N ASN A 450 2.23 -22.86 21.73
CA ASN A 450 2.24 -23.91 22.76
C ASN A 450 2.30 -25.33 22.18
N GLU A 451 1.55 -25.57 21.11
CA GLU A 451 1.52 -26.83 20.37
C GLU A 451 2.88 -27.19 19.76
N VAL A 452 3.64 -26.19 19.27
CA VAL A 452 5.00 -26.38 18.76
C VAL A 452 5.94 -26.68 19.91
N GLN A 453 5.85 -25.92 21.00
CA GLN A 453 6.68 -26.16 22.20
C GLN A 453 6.47 -27.57 22.77
N TYR A 454 5.22 -28.04 22.86
CA TYR A 454 4.88 -29.37 23.36
C TYR A 454 5.49 -30.48 22.49
N GLU A 455 5.38 -30.36 21.16
CA GLU A 455 5.92 -31.36 20.24
C GLU A 455 7.47 -31.35 20.24
N VAL A 456 8.10 -30.17 20.28
CA VAL A 456 9.57 -30.04 20.42
C VAL A 456 10.06 -30.63 21.73
N LYS A 457 9.37 -30.34 22.85
CA LYS A 457 9.70 -30.93 24.16
C LYS A 457 9.60 -32.45 24.13
N SER A 458 8.50 -32.98 23.61
CA SER A 458 8.26 -34.42 23.46
C SER A 458 9.37 -35.09 22.62
N PHE A 459 9.81 -34.44 21.54
CA PHE A 459 10.89 -34.96 20.69
C PHE A 459 12.25 -34.95 21.41
N VAL A 460 12.60 -33.83 22.06
CA VAL A 460 13.88 -33.69 22.79
C VAL A 460 13.96 -34.67 23.96
N GLU A 461 12.85 -34.93 24.65
CA GLU A 461 12.77 -35.90 25.75
C GLU A 461 12.91 -37.35 25.27
N ARG A 462 12.35 -37.71 24.10
CA ARG A 462 12.52 -39.04 23.49
C ARG A 462 13.92 -39.34 22.95
N LYS A 463 14.72 -38.29 22.71
CA LYS A 463 16.10 -38.37 22.19
C LYS A 463 17.16 -38.34 23.30
N ARG A 464 16.76 -38.13 24.55
CA ARG A 464 17.58 -38.44 25.74
C ARG A 464 17.56 -39.93 25.97
#